data_AF-A0A965XX46-F1
#
_entry.id   AF-A0A965XX46-F1
#
_cell.length_a   1.000
_cell.length_b   1.000
_cell.length_c   1.000
_cell.angle_alpha   90.00
_cell.angle_beta   90.00
_cell.angle_gamma   90.00
#
_symmetry.space_group_name_H-M   'P 1'
#
loop_
_entity.id
_entity.type
_entity.pdbx_description
1 polymer ?
#
loop_
_entity_poly.entity_id
_entity_poly.type
_entity_poly.pdbx_seq_one_letter_code
_entity_poly.pdbx_strand_id
1 'polypeptide(L)'
;MMTPHEQDALEIMHEIMRRGCCDLHLHTTCSDGSDTPAQMVDRVRGAGLDAFAITDHDTLAAIRPARQYLGQLAAAGLSIPRLIEGVELSVQDVVELHLLAYFPQGGSENLQPFLERQQKERDTRNHRLLQRLHDLGYPIDADQFMNTSDDQTVGRLHAAQLLVEGGWMPDISQAFKQLLSEGRPAYVERVRPTATVAIQAISAAGGIAVLAHPHLYGWCRGQTIVNPELLSHLSRLQKAGLAGVEAWHGEAAPDIQREVAAAGRALGLLRTAGSDDHGQNKITTTMYTCETKRTDRETLVAAALIRGADRSGRSTWLLTRRIPNGKHAGLWELPGGKLEQGEKPGQALRRELFEELAVESEVGPVRHVLSFDYPDQRVILLCLPATIKGEPQLSVHDRMEYKTAEEALRLPLLPADYALFEMLKD
;
A
#
# COMPACT_ATOMS: atom_id res chain seq x y z
N MET A 1 -23.89 -12.13 1.75
CA MET A 1 -23.39 -12.72 0.49
C MET A 1 -23.36 -11.60 -0.52
N MET A 2 -22.28 -11.51 -1.31
CA MET A 2 -22.19 -10.53 -2.41
C MET A 2 -23.27 -10.82 -3.45
N THR A 3 -23.86 -9.76 -3.98
CA THR A 3 -24.78 -9.79 -5.11
C THR A 3 -24.03 -10.16 -6.40
N PRO A 4 -24.71 -10.69 -7.44
CA PRO A 4 -24.08 -10.95 -8.73
C PRO A 4 -23.40 -9.71 -9.33
N HIS A 5 -24.01 -8.54 -9.17
CA HIS A 5 -23.46 -7.27 -9.64
C HIS A 5 -22.12 -6.93 -8.96
N GLU A 6 -22.01 -7.15 -7.64
CA GLU A 6 -20.75 -6.96 -6.91
C GLU A 6 -19.67 -7.98 -7.34
N GLN A 7 -20.05 -9.20 -7.68
CA GLN A 7 -19.12 -10.21 -8.20
C GLN A 7 -18.54 -9.78 -9.55
N ASP A 8 -19.38 -9.36 -10.48
CA ASP A 8 -18.93 -8.86 -11.79
C ASP A 8 -18.05 -7.60 -11.65
N ALA A 9 -18.39 -6.70 -10.71
CA ALA A 9 -17.57 -5.53 -10.40
C ALA A 9 -16.18 -5.94 -9.87
N LEU A 10 -16.12 -6.91 -8.96
CA LEU A 10 -14.87 -7.47 -8.44
C LEU A 10 -14.04 -8.12 -9.53
N GLU A 11 -14.65 -8.86 -10.46
CA GLU A 11 -13.94 -9.50 -11.58
C GLU A 11 -13.26 -8.47 -12.49
N ILE A 12 -13.97 -7.38 -12.83
CA ILE A 12 -13.39 -6.27 -13.61
C ILE A 12 -12.17 -5.68 -12.89
N MET A 13 -12.30 -5.44 -11.58
CA MET A 13 -11.22 -4.84 -10.80
C MET A 13 -10.03 -5.80 -10.63
N HIS A 14 -10.29 -7.10 -10.46
CA HIS A 14 -9.24 -8.13 -10.48
C HIS A 14 -8.52 -8.18 -11.82
N GLU A 15 -9.24 -8.06 -12.95
CA GLU A 15 -8.62 -8.02 -14.26
C GLU A 15 -7.72 -6.79 -14.43
N ILE A 16 -8.20 -5.60 -14.04
CA ILE A 16 -7.41 -4.36 -14.06
C ILE A 16 -6.13 -4.53 -13.22
N MET A 17 -6.27 -5.01 -11.99
CA MET A 17 -5.14 -5.21 -11.10
C MET A 17 -4.13 -6.24 -11.62
N ARG A 18 -4.60 -7.29 -12.31
CA ARG A 18 -3.76 -8.33 -12.92
C ARG A 18 -3.03 -7.84 -14.16
N ARG A 19 -3.67 -7.01 -14.99
CA ARG A 19 -3.03 -6.41 -16.19
C ARG A 19 -1.97 -5.39 -15.79
N GLY A 20 -2.16 -4.69 -14.67
CA GLY A 20 -1.28 -3.62 -14.22
C GLY A 20 -1.65 -2.30 -14.89
N CYS A 21 -0.66 -1.41 -15.04
CA CYS A 21 -0.84 -0.17 -15.80
C CYS A 21 -2.05 0.68 -15.34
N CYS A 22 -2.26 0.78 -14.02
CA CYS A 22 -3.38 1.53 -13.48
C CYS A 22 -3.04 2.37 -12.26
N ASP A 23 -3.86 3.38 -12.01
CA ASP A 23 -3.84 4.20 -10.81
C ASP A 23 -5.27 4.44 -10.34
N LEU A 24 -5.64 3.85 -9.21
CA LEU A 24 -7.03 3.83 -8.74
C LEU A 24 -7.31 4.83 -7.62
N HIS A 25 -6.38 5.73 -7.33
CA HIS A 25 -6.56 6.73 -6.27
C HIS A 25 -5.99 8.07 -6.73
N LEU A 26 -6.85 8.91 -7.31
CA LEU A 26 -6.48 10.19 -7.92
C LEU A 26 -7.48 11.28 -7.53
N HIS A 27 -6.96 12.45 -7.23
CA HIS A 27 -7.74 13.62 -6.81
C HIS A 27 -7.64 14.74 -7.84
N THR A 28 -8.73 15.44 -8.03
CA THR A 28 -8.88 16.55 -8.97
C THR A 28 -9.23 17.83 -8.23
N THR A 29 -9.39 18.93 -8.97
CA THR A 29 -9.90 20.18 -8.42
C THR A 29 -11.30 20.07 -7.82
N CYS A 30 -12.02 18.96 -8.04
CA CYS A 30 -13.33 18.74 -7.44
C CYS A 30 -13.27 18.40 -5.94
N SER A 31 -12.08 18.06 -5.40
CA SER A 31 -11.81 18.11 -3.96
C SER A 31 -10.58 18.98 -3.66
N ASP A 32 -9.39 18.38 -3.66
CA ASP A 32 -8.15 18.94 -3.16
C ASP A 32 -6.94 18.60 -4.04
N GLY A 33 -7.17 18.03 -5.22
CA GLY A 33 -6.19 17.95 -6.29
C GLY A 33 -6.01 19.29 -7.03
N SER A 34 -4.91 19.43 -7.76
CA SER A 34 -4.61 20.64 -8.54
C SER A 34 -5.08 20.60 -9.99
N ASP A 35 -5.35 19.42 -10.53
CA ASP A 35 -5.71 19.24 -11.93
C ASP A 35 -7.23 19.12 -12.11
N THR A 36 -7.77 19.83 -13.09
CA THR A 36 -9.17 19.65 -13.49
C THR A 36 -9.40 18.22 -14.00
N PRO A 37 -10.64 17.71 -14.02
CA PRO A 37 -10.94 16.39 -14.54
C PRO A 37 -10.41 16.15 -15.97
N ALA A 38 -10.38 17.18 -16.82
CA ALA A 38 -9.80 17.09 -18.17
C ALA A 38 -8.27 17.01 -18.15
N GLN A 39 -7.61 17.83 -17.35
CA GLN A 39 -6.15 17.80 -17.19
C GLN A 39 -5.69 16.46 -16.58
N MET A 40 -6.44 15.93 -15.62
CA MET A 40 -6.19 14.60 -15.04
C MET A 40 -6.24 13.51 -16.12
N VAL A 41 -7.26 13.51 -16.98
CA VAL A 41 -7.36 12.56 -18.10
C VAL A 41 -6.16 12.67 -19.05
N ASP A 42 -5.71 13.89 -19.36
CA ASP A 42 -4.54 14.09 -20.22
C ASP A 42 -3.24 13.59 -19.55
N ARG A 43 -3.06 13.81 -18.24
CA ARG A 43 -1.94 13.26 -17.48
C ARG A 43 -1.96 11.72 -17.49
N VAL A 44 -3.10 11.10 -17.19
CA VAL A 44 -3.27 9.63 -17.20
C VAL A 44 -2.88 9.05 -18.57
N ARG A 45 -3.33 9.68 -19.66
CA ARG A 45 -2.96 9.28 -21.03
C ARG A 45 -1.46 9.44 -21.28
N GLY A 46 -0.86 10.54 -20.83
CA GLY A 46 0.58 10.79 -20.92
C GLY A 46 1.42 9.77 -20.13
N ALA A 47 0.90 9.27 -19.01
CA ALA A 47 1.52 8.20 -18.21
C ALA A 47 1.31 6.80 -18.80
N GLY A 48 0.53 6.70 -19.88
CA GLY A 48 0.28 5.47 -20.63
C GLY A 48 -0.68 4.50 -19.95
N LEU A 49 -1.36 4.90 -18.86
CA LEU A 49 -2.22 4.02 -18.06
C LEU A 49 -3.36 3.42 -18.90
N ASP A 50 -3.68 2.15 -18.65
CA ASP A 50 -4.79 1.43 -19.27
C ASP A 50 -6.12 1.66 -18.53
N ALA A 51 -6.04 1.91 -17.21
CA ALA A 51 -7.19 2.17 -16.36
C ALA A 51 -6.84 3.15 -15.24
N PHE A 52 -7.82 3.93 -14.81
CA PHE A 52 -7.65 4.85 -13.70
C PHE A 52 -8.98 5.08 -12.97
N ALA A 53 -8.93 5.54 -11.72
CA ALA A 53 -10.10 6.00 -11.00
C ALA A 53 -9.90 7.43 -10.49
N ILE A 54 -10.92 8.26 -10.62
CA ILE A 54 -10.99 9.55 -9.90
C ILE A 54 -11.78 9.29 -8.63
N THR A 55 -11.22 9.67 -7.49
CA THR A 55 -11.71 9.33 -6.16
C THR A 55 -11.70 10.54 -5.24
N ASP A 56 -12.17 11.69 -5.75
CA ASP A 56 -12.27 12.93 -4.97
C ASP A 56 -12.97 12.69 -3.62
N HIS A 57 -12.59 13.47 -2.61
CA HIS A 57 -13.17 13.35 -1.28
C HIS A 57 -14.67 13.69 -1.24
N ASP A 58 -15.50 12.76 -0.76
CA ASP A 58 -16.94 12.94 -0.49
C ASP A 58 -17.76 13.54 -1.68
N THR A 59 -17.31 13.42 -2.93
CA THR A 59 -17.99 13.98 -4.11
C THR A 59 -17.77 13.16 -5.39
N LEU A 60 -18.73 13.22 -6.31
CA LEU A 60 -18.67 12.62 -7.65
C LEU A 60 -18.60 13.68 -8.77
N ALA A 61 -18.35 14.95 -8.43
CA ALA A 61 -18.45 16.08 -9.35
C ALA A 61 -17.52 15.93 -10.58
N ALA A 62 -16.35 15.31 -10.42
CA ALA A 62 -15.39 15.09 -11.51
C ALA A 62 -15.83 14.03 -12.53
N ILE A 63 -16.71 13.11 -12.15
CA ILE A 63 -17.01 11.90 -12.94
C ILE A 63 -17.64 12.26 -14.28
N ARG A 64 -18.66 13.13 -14.28
CA ARG A 64 -19.35 13.53 -15.52
C ARG A 64 -18.43 14.32 -16.47
N PRO A 65 -17.70 15.38 -16.04
CA PRO A 65 -16.73 16.08 -16.87
C PRO A 65 -15.64 15.16 -17.44
N ALA A 66 -15.06 14.27 -16.62
CA ALA A 66 -14.05 13.32 -17.07
C ALA A 66 -14.60 12.38 -18.16
N ARG A 67 -15.80 11.82 -17.96
CA ARG A 67 -16.48 10.96 -18.93
C ARG A 67 -16.75 11.70 -20.24
N GLN A 68 -17.21 12.95 -20.17
CA GLN A 68 -17.47 13.78 -21.34
C GLN A 68 -16.19 14.05 -22.13
N TYR A 69 -15.09 14.39 -21.45
CA TYR A 69 -13.80 14.64 -22.10
C TYR A 69 -13.23 13.37 -22.75
N LEU A 70 -13.28 12.22 -22.07
CA LEU A 70 -12.92 10.92 -22.67
C LEU A 70 -13.75 10.61 -23.93
N GLY A 71 -15.06 10.93 -23.92
CA GLY A 71 -15.91 10.79 -25.09
C GLY A 71 -15.49 11.65 -26.28
N GLN A 72 -15.01 12.87 -26.02
CA GLN A 72 -14.46 13.76 -27.07
C GLN A 72 -13.17 13.19 -27.66
N LEU A 73 -12.26 12.69 -26.81
CA LEU A 73 -11.01 12.06 -27.24
C LEU A 73 -11.28 10.80 -28.08
N ALA A 74 -12.23 9.96 -27.66
CA ALA A 74 -12.64 8.78 -28.40
C ALA A 74 -13.26 9.13 -29.77
N ALA A 75 -14.12 10.16 -29.83
CA ALA A 75 -14.67 10.66 -31.09
C ALA A 75 -13.61 11.20 -32.05
N ALA A 76 -12.48 11.69 -31.51
CA ALA A 76 -11.30 12.09 -32.27
C ALA A 76 -10.40 10.90 -32.69
N GLY A 77 -10.78 9.65 -32.40
CA GLY A 77 -10.03 8.44 -32.75
C GLY A 77 -8.80 8.18 -31.87
N LEU A 78 -8.71 8.85 -30.71
CA LEU A 78 -7.61 8.65 -29.77
C LEU A 78 -7.86 7.44 -28.87
N SER A 79 -6.78 6.71 -28.54
CA SER A 79 -6.84 5.70 -27.48
C SER A 79 -7.14 6.38 -26.14
N ILE A 80 -8.08 5.79 -25.39
CA ILE A 80 -8.51 6.28 -24.08
C ILE A 80 -8.35 5.19 -23.01
N PRO A 81 -7.92 5.57 -21.80
CA PRO A 81 -7.90 4.67 -20.66
C PRO A 81 -9.32 4.37 -20.19
N ARG A 82 -9.50 3.24 -19.50
CA ARG A 82 -10.77 2.94 -18.81
C ARG A 82 -10.89 3.79 -17.55
N LEU A 83 -11.91 4.65 -17.51
CA LEU A 83 -12.32 5.33 -16.28
C LEU A 83 -13.12 4.36 -15.40
N ILE A 84 -12.70 4.23 -14.14
CA ILE A 84 -13.45 3.62 -13.06
C ILE A 84 -14.02 4.76 -12.23
N GLU A 85 -15.35 4.83 -12.13
CA GLU A 85 -15.98 5.87 -11.32
C GLU A 85 -15.72 5.56 -9.86
N GLY A 86 -15.27 6.55 -9.10
CA GLY A 86 -15.00 6.37 -7.69
C GLY A 86 -15.15 7.63 -6.86
N VAL A 87 -15.03 7.44 -5.55
CA VAL A 87 -15.07 8.49 -4.53
C VAL A 87 -14.32 7.98 -3.30
N GLU A 88 -13.61 8.86 -2.61
CA GLU A 88 -13.02 8.56 -1.31
C GLU A 88 -13.90 9.14 -0.19
N LEU A 89 -14.39 8.27 0.69
CA LEU A 89 -15.29 8.63 1.78
C LEU A 89 -14.54 8.73 3.10
N SER A 90 -14.68 9.84 3.81
CA SER A 90 -14.20 9.95 5.19
C SER A 90 -15.19 9.30 6.17
N VAL A 91 -14.75 8.28 6.90
CA VAL A 91 -15.58 7.50 7.82
C VAL A 91 -15.01 7.48 9.24
N GLN A 92 -15.88 7.26 10.22
CA GLN A 92 -15.48 7.04 11.60
C GLN A 92 -15.30 5.55 11.90
N ASP A 93 -14.20 5.23 12.57
CA ASP A 93 -13.97 3.95 13.23
C ASP A 93 -13.30 4.21 14.59
N VAL A 94 -12.50 3.28 15.11
CA VAL A 94 -11.60 3.53 16.26
C VAL A 94 -10.71 4.75 16.01
N VAL A 95 -10.36 4.97 14.74
CA VAL A 95 -9.71 6.18 14.21
C VAL A 95 -10.51 6.67 12.99
N GLU A 96 -10.22 7.87 12.49
CA GLU A 96 -10.72 8.30 11.18
C GLU A 96 -10.08 7.42 10.09
N LEU A 97 -10.91 6.85 9.23
CA LEU A 97 -10.50 6.01 8.09
C LEU A 97 -11.07 6.59 6.80
N HIS A 98 -10.45 6.23 5.68
CA HIS A 98 -10.99 6.50 4.36
C HIS A 98 -11.33 5.20 3.62
N LEU A 99 -12.46 5.22 2.92
CA LEU A 99 -12.91 4.13 2.06
C LEU A 99 -12.99 4.62 0.62
N LEU A 100 -12.34 3.90 -0.28
CA LEU A 100 -12.53 4.05 -1.72
C LEU A 100 -13.77 3.25 -2.13
N ALA A 101 -14.71 3.92 -2.77
CA ALA A 101 -15.83 3.27 -3.43
C ALA A 101 -15.56 3.23 -4.93
N TYR A 102 -15.63 2.06 -5.55
CA TYR A 102 -15.47 1.90 -7.00
C TYR A 102 -16.72 1.36 -7.66
N PHE A 103 -17.05 1.92 -8.82
CA PHE A 103 -18.18 1.56 -9.67
C PHE A 103 -17.67 1.22 -11.09
N PRO A 104 -16.97 0.09 -11.28
CA PRO A 104 -16.34 -0.28 -12.55
C PRO A 104 -17.33 -0.53 -13.71
N GLN A 105 -18.62 -0.63 -13.39
CA GLN A 105 -19.73 -0.79 -14.33
C GLN A 105 -20.54 0.51 -14.52
N GLY A 106 -20.14 1.62 -13.87
CA GLY A 106 -20.93 2.83 -13.75
C GLY A 106 -21.98 2.75 -12.64
N GLY A 107 -22.85 3.75 -12.55
CA GLY A 107 -23.91 3.82 -11.54
C GLY A 107 -23.49 4.47 -10.23
N SER A 108 -22.35 5.19 -10.21
CA SER A 108 -21.90 5.91 -9.02
C SER A 108 -22.92 6.93 -8.51
N GLU A 109 -23.80 7.44 -9.37
CA GLU A 109 -24.91 8.33 -9.01
C GLU A 109 -25.87 7.73 -7.97
N ASN A 110 -25.93 6.40 -7.84
CA ASN A 110 -26.74 5.74 -6.82
C ASN A 110 -26.25 6.04 -5.39
N LEU A 111 -24.99 6.45 -5.23
CA LEU A 111 -24.41 6.85 -3.95
C LEU A 111 -24.70 8.33 -3.62
N GLN A 112 -25.18 9.13 -4.57
CA GLN A 112 -25.39 10.57 -4.42
C GLN A 112 -26.24 10.93 -3.17
N PRO A 113 -27.36 10.25 -2.85
CA PRO A 113 -28.14 10.58 -1.65
C PRO A 113 -27.38 10.36 -0.34
N PHE A 114 -26.38 9.47 -0.33
CA PHE A 114 -25.49 9.28 0.81
C PHE A 114 -24.51 10.45 0.90
N LEU A 115 -23.88 10.83 -0.21
CA LEU A 115 -22.93 11.95 -0.29
C LEU A 115 -23.58 13.28 0.11
N GLU A 116 -24.79 13.57 -0.36
CA GLU A 116 -25.54 14.80 -0.01
C GLU A 116 -25.79 14.91 1.49
N ARG A 117 -26.12 13.79 2.16
CA ARG A 117 -26.24 13.78 3.63
C ARG A 117 -24.91 14.09 4.28
N GLN A 118 -23.81 13.54 3.76
CA GLN A 118 -22.47 13.79 4.28
C GLN A 118 -21.99 15.22 4.11
N GLN A 119 -22.30 15.83 2.97
CA GLN A 119 -22.03 17.23 2.68
C GLN A 119 -22.83 18.14 3.61
N LYS A 120 -24.13 17.85 3.81
CA LYS A 120 -24.96 18.63 4.75
C LYS A 120 -24.44 18.61 6.20
N GLU A 121 -23.95 17.46 6.68
CA GLU A 121 -23.32 17.36 8.00
C GLU A 121 -22.01 18.16 8.05
N ARG A 122 -21.22 18.14 6.97
CA ARG A 122 -20.00 18.96 6.83
C ARG A 122 -20.32 20.44 6.84
N ASP A 123 -21.35 20.89 6.12
CA ASP A 123 -21.79 22.28 6.09
C ASP A 123 -22.26 22.74 7.46
N THR A 124 -23.06 21.91 8.14
CA THR A 124 -23.51 22.19 9.51
C THR A 124 -22.32 22.35 10.46
N ARG A 125 -21.30 21.49 10.33
CA ARG A 125 -20.05 21.61 11.09
C ARG A 125 -19.26 22.87 10.72
N ASN A 126 -19.18 23.20 9.44
CA ASN A 126 -18.46 24.38 8.94
C ASN A 126 -19.08 25.68 9.45
N HIS A 127 -20.41 25.80 9.47
CA HIS A 127 -21.09 26.96 10.07
C HIS A 127 -20.72 27.14 11.54
N ARG A 128 -20.67 26.04 12.31
CA ARG A 128 -20.24 26.07 13.72
C ARG A 128 -18.76 26.43 13.88
N LEU A 129 -17.90 25.95 12.98
CA LEU A 129 -16.48 26.29 12.96
C LEU A 129 -16.29 27.80 12.75
N LEU A 130 -16.96 28.38 11.74
CA LEU A 130 -16.91 29.82 11.46
C LEU A 130 -17.44 30.65 12.63
N GLN A 131 -18.55 30.23 13.24
CA GLN A 131 -19.09 30.86 14.45
C GLN A 131 -18.03 30.90 15.58
N ARG A 132 -17.36 29.77 15.85
CA ARG A 132 -16.32 29.72 16.89
C ARG A 132 -15.11 30.57 16.56
N LEU A 133 -14.67 30.59 15.31
CA LEU A 133 -13.57 31.44 14.88
C LEU A 133 -13.91 32.92 15.05
N HIS A 134 -15.13 33.32 14.67
CA HIS A 134 -15.65 34.66 14.89
C HIS A 134 -15.65 35.03 16.38
N ASP A 135 -16.18 34.16 17.25
CA ASP A 135 -16.22 34.39 18.70
C ASP A 135 -14.82 34.49 19.35
N LEU A 136 -13.81 33.88 18.72
CA LEU A 136 -12.40 33.94 19.13
C LEU A 136 -11.65 35.15 18.56
N GLY A 137 -12.32 36.01 17.78
CA GLY A 137 -11.73 37.22 17.18
C GLY A 137 -11.18 37.04 15.76
N TYR A 138 -11.54 35.95 15.07
CA TYR A 138 -11.14 35.65 13.69
C TYR A 138 -12.37 35.64 12.78
N PRO A 139 -12.91 36.81 12.38
CA PRO A 139 -14.12 36.91 11.57
C PRO A 139 -13.84 36.55 10.11
N ILE A 140 -13.80 35.25 9.82
CA ILE A 140 -13.75 34.74 8.45
C ILE A 140 -15.12 34.95 7.82
N ASP A 141 -15.16 35.57 6.64
CA ASP A 141 -16.39 35.76 5.88
C ASP A 141 -16.93 34.42 5.38
N ALA A 142 -18.22 34.17 5.62
CA ALA A 142 -18.84 32.90 5.27
C ALA A 142 -18.95 32.71 3.76
N ASP A 143 -19.21 33.78 3.00
CA ASP A 143 -19.29 33.69 1.54
C ASP A 143 -17.89 33.43 0.96
N GLN A 144 -16.85 34.10 1.48
CA GLN A 144 -15.46 33.81 1.13
C GLN A 144 -15.08 32.37 1.45
N PHE A 145 -15.47 31.86 2.63
CA PHE A 145 -15.22 30.48 3.03
C PHE A 145 -15.92 29.47 2.12
N MET A 146 -17.20 29.71 1.80
CA MET A 146 -17.93 28.81 0.92
C MET A 146 -17.45 28.87 -0.54
N ASN A 147 -16.85 29.99 -0.95
CA ASN A 147 -16.28 30.18 -2.29
C ASN A 147 -14.77 29.90 -2.39
N THR A 148 -14.12 29.44 -1.30
CA THR A 148 -12.68 29.10 -1.34
C THR A 148 -12.39 27.89 -2.23
N SER A 149 -13.40 27.08 -2.53
CA SER A 149 -13.34 26.04 -3.55
C SER A 149 -14.52 26.19 -4.49
N ASP A 150 -14.26 26.15 -5.80
CA ASP A 150 -15.32 26.14 -6.83
C ASP A 150 -16.19 24.86 -6.73
N ASP A 151 -15.74 23.86 -5.95
CA ASP A 151 -16.41 22.58 -5.71
C ASP A 151 -16.63 22.29 -4.22
N GLN A 152 -17.69 21.53 -3.93
CA GLN A 152 -18.51 21.52 -2.71
C GLN A 152 -17.87 20.92 -1.42
N THR A 153 -16.55 20.87 -1.26
CA THR A 153 -15.89 20.22 -0.11
C THR A 153 -15.01 21.14 0.74
N VAL A 154 -15.59 22.27 1.16
CA VAL A 154 -14.94 23.21 2.09
C VAL A 154 -14.70 22.57 3.48
N GLY A 155 -13.58 22.89 4.12
CA GLY A 155 -13.14 22.23 5.35
C GLY A 155 -12.17 23.04 6.21
N ARG A 156 -11.54 22.38 7.19
CA ARG A 156 -10.60 23.04 8.11
C ARG A 156 -9.34 23.57 7.42
N LEU A 157 -8.90 22.93 6.34
CA LEU A 157 -7.77 23.41 5.54
C LEU A 157 -8.07 24.77 4.91
N HIS A 158 -9.26 24.93 4.31
CA HIS A 158 -9.74 26.21 3.79
C HIS A 158 -9.85 27.28 4.89
N ALA A 159 -10.32 26.91 6.09
CA ALA A 159 -10.30 27.84 7.23
C ALA A 159 -8.87 28.25 7.60
N ALA A 160 -7.91 27.32 7.57
CA ALA A 160 -6.51 27.61 7.81
C ALA A 160 -5.91 28.55 6.76
N GLN A 161 -6.24 28.36 5.48
CA GLN A 161 -5.82 29.23 4.38
C GLN A 161 -6.35 30.66 4.60
N LEU A 162 -7.65 30.81 4.87
CA LEU A 162 -8.24 32.12 5.14
C LEU A 162 -7.70 32.78 6.42
N LEU A 163 -7.35 31.99 7.44
CA LEU A 163 -6.67 32.51 8.63
C LEU A 163 -5.30 33.12 8.29
N VAL A 164 -4.58 32.52 7.35
CA VAL A 164 -3.28 33.01 6.88
C VAL A 164 -3.44 34.22 5.96
N GLU A 165 -4.35 34.14 4.99
CA GLU A 165 -4.66 35.24 4.07
C GLU A 165 -5.16 36.49 4.80
N GLY A 166 -5.97 36.31 5.85
CA GLY A 166 -6.41 37.39 6.73
C GLY A 166 -5.35 37.92 7.70
N GLY A 167 -4.13 37.35 7.69
CA GLY A 167 -3.01 37.80 8.51
C GLY A 167 -3.10 37.42 10.00
N TRP A 168 -4.07 36.58 10.37
CA TRP A 168 -4.26 36.14 11.76
C TRP A 168 -3.33 35.00 12.16
N MET A 169 -2.88 34.20 11.20
CA MET A 169 -1.94 33.10 11.41
C MET A 169 -0.75 33.24 10.44
N PRO A 170 0.47 32.92 10.87
CA PRO A 170 1.64 33.04 10.00
C PRO A 170 1.70 31.97 8.92
N ASP A 171 1.13 30.78 9.20
CA ASP A 171 1.11 29.64 8.29
C ASP A 171 -0.01 28.66 8.68
N ILE A 172 -0.32 27.73 7.78
CA ILE A 172 -1.36 26.70 7.95
C ILE A 172 -1.07 25.83 9.19
N SER A 173 0.20 25.49 9.44
CA SER A 173 0.59 24.63 10.57
C SER A 173 0.24 25.28 11.90
N GLN A 174 0.49 26.58 12.06
CA GLN A 174 0.11 27.34 13.26
C GLN A 174 -1.40 27.43 13.43
N ALA A 175 -2.16 27.64 12.34
CA ALA A 175 -3.62 27.65 12.40
C ALA A 175 -4.18 26.32 12.97
N PHE A 176 -3.66 25.18 12.51
CA PHE A 176 -4.02 23.87 13.05
C PHE A 176 -3.58 23.71 14.51
N LYS A 177 -2.30 24.01 14.81
CA LYS A 177 -1.73 23.87 16.14
C LYS A 177 -2.45 24.70 17.20
N GLN A 178 -2.94 25.89 16.86
CA GLN A 178 -3.54 26.80 17.83
C GLN A 178 -5.07 26.70 17.89
N LEU A 179 -5.75 26.50 16.75
CA LEU A 179 -7.19 26.67 16.65
C LEU A 179 -7.96 25.46 16.13
N LEU A 180 -7.46 24.78 15.09
CA LEU A 180 -8.30 23.89 14.26
C LEU A 180 -8.14 22.39 14.54
N SER A 181 -7.04 21.96 15.15
CA SER A 181 -6.81 20.54 15.50
C SER A 181 -7.73 20.05 16.62
N GLU A 182 -7.86 18.75 16.77
CA GLU A 182 -8.65 18.16 17.85
C GLU A 182 -8.25 18.70 19.23
N GLY A 183 -9.25 19.01 20.07
CA GLY A 183 -9.06 19.64 21.37
C GLY A 183 -8.70 21.13 21.35
N ARG A 184 -8.60 21.77 20.16
CA ARG A 184 -8.33 23.21 20.04
C ARG A 184 -9.61 24.05 20.05
N PRO A 185 -9.54 25.36 20.38
CA PRO A 185 -10.71 26.18 20.64
C PRO A 185 -11.74 26.22 19.51
N ALA A 186 -11.30 26.26 18.26
CA ALA A 186 -12.21 26.30 17.11
C ALA A 186 -12.62 24.91 16.60
N TYR A 187 -12.12 23.82 17.18
CA TYR A 187 -12.43 22.47 16.72
C TYR A 187 -13.90 22.09 16.94
N VAL A 188 -14.60 21.80 15.86
CA VAL A 188 -15.95 21.24 15.88
C VAL A 188 -15.89 19.84 15.29
N GLU A 189 -16.27 18.85 16.09
CA GLU A 189 -16.37 17.47 15.66
C GLU A 189 -17.44 17.32 14.56
N ARG A 190 -17.08 16.63 13.48
CA ARG A 190 -18.00 16.24 12.40
C ARG A 190 -18.56 14.86 12.73
N VAL A 191 -19.88 14.72 12.69
CA VAL A 191 -20.52 13.40 12.69
C VAL A 191 -20.23 12.74 11.34
N ARG A 192 -19.40 11.70 11.36
CA ARG A 192 -19.08 10.87 10.19
C ARG A 192 -19.86 9.55 10.27
N PRO A 193 -20.17 8.93 9.13
CA PRO A 193 -20.76 7.61 9.08
C PRO A 193 -19.74 6.62 9.61
N THR A 194 -20.20 5.57 10.28
CA THR A 194 -19.29 4.48 10.65
C THR A 194 -18.81 3.77 9.39
N ALA A 195 -17.61 3.15 9.44
CA ALA A 195 -17.12 2.35 8.32
C ALA A 195 -18.14 1.31 7.84
N THR A 196 -18.84 0.63 8.76
CA THR A 196 -19.92 -0.32 8.43
C THR A 196 -21.06 0.33 7.64
N VAL A 197 -21.54 1.50 8.07
CA VAL A 197 -22.63 2.22 7.38
C VAL A 197 -22.21 2.64 5.98
N ALA A 198 -20.98 3.14 5.82
CA ALA A 198 -20.45 3.52 4.52
C ALA A 198 -20.26 2.31 3.59
N ILE A 199 -19.69 1.20 4.07
CA ILE A 199 -19.54 -0.04 3.29
C ILE A 199 -20.91 -0.53 2.80
N GLN A 200 -21.91 -0.53 3.67
CA GLN A 200 -23.28 -0.94 3.31
C GLN A 200 -23.92 0.01 2.29
N ALA A 201 -23.69 1.31 2.41
CA ALA A 201 -24.17 2.29 1.44
C ALA A 201 -23.52 2.11 0.06
N ILE A 202 -22.21 1.85 0.01
CA ILE A 202 -21.48 1.56 -1.23
C ILE A 202 -22.04 0.29 -1.89
N SER A 203 -22.16 -0.80 -1.13
CA SER A 203 -22.73 -2.07 -1.59
C SER A 203 -24.16 -1.91 -2.12
N ALA A 204 -25.01 -1.19 -1.38
CA ALA A 204 -26.39 -0.91 -1.81
C ALA A 204 -26.48 -0.04 -3.07
N ALA A 205 -25.47 0.79 -3.34
CA ALA A 205 -25.36 1.58 -4.57
C ALA A 205 -24.78 0.78 -5.75
N GLY A 206 -24.38 -0.49 -5.55
CA GLY A 206 -23.77 -1.35 -6.56
C GLY A 206 -22.25 -1.21 -6.68
N GLY A 207 -21.61 -0.49 -5.77
CA GLY A 207 -20.16 -0.31 -5.75
C GLY A 207 -19.44 -1.35 -4.90
N ILE A 208 -18.12 -1.35 -4.98
CA ILE A 208 -17.24 -2.12 -4.08
C ILE A 208 -16.51 -1.18 -3.14
N ALA A 209 -16.42 -1.55 -1.86
CA ALA A 209 -15.72 -0.79 -0.83
C ALA A 209 -14.30 -1.34 -0.62
N VAL A 210 -13.31 -0.44 -0.64
CA VAL A 210 -11.89 -0.73 -0.47
C VAL A 210 -11.31 0.19 0.61
N LEU A 211 -10.53 -0.35 1.54
CA LEU A 211 -9.88 0.47 2.56
C LEU A 211 -8.71 1.22 1.94
N ALA A 212 -8.70 2.54 2.02
CA ALA A 212 -7.62 3.39 1.53
C ALA A 212 -6.45 3.41 2.53
N HIS A 213 -5.22 3.45 2.00
CA HIS A 213 -3.96 3.77 2.67
C HIS A 213 -3.83 3.32 4.15
N PRO A 214 -4.01 2.03 4.49
CA PRO A 214 -4.00 1.54 5.88
C PRO A 214 -2.73 1.84 6.70
N HIS A 215 -1.62 2.16 6.03
CA HIS A 215 -0.38 2.61 6.65
C HIS A 215 -0.51 3.91 7.46
N LEU A 216 -1.47 4.78 7.14
CA LEU A 216 -1.67 6.06 7.83
C LEU A 216 -2.38 5.92 9.18
N TYR A 217 -2.99 4.77 9.45
CA TYR A 217 -3.81 4.55 10.66
C TYR A 217 -3.02 3.98 11.84
N GLY A 218 -1.70 3.80 11.69
CA GLY A 218 -0.85 3.15 12.70
C GLY A 218 -1.08 1.64 12.84
N TRP A 219 -1.81 1.03 11.89
CA TRP A 219 -2.13 -0.40 11.88
C TRP A 219 -1.00 -1.25 11.32
N CYS A 220 -0.09 -0.65 10.57
CA CYS A 220 1.00 -1.32 9.89
C CYS A 220 2.32 -1.12 10.64
N ARG A 221 3.23 -2.11 10.58
CA ARG A 221 4.52 -2.06 11.29
C ARG A 221 5.73 -2.16 10.38
N GLY A 222 5.59 -2.76 9.19
CA GLY A 222 6.68 -2.97 8.23
C GLY A 222 7.68 -4.05 8.66
N GLN A 223 7.47 -4.66 9.83
CA GLN A 223 8.40 -5.58 10.45
C GLN A 223 8.07 -7.05 10.17
N THR A 224 6.81 -7.38 9.94
CA THR A 224 6.35 -8.75 9.69
C THR A 224 5.42 -8.79 8.49
N ILE A 225 5.51 -9.86 7.69
CA ILE A 225 4.63 -10.05 6.51
C ILE A 225 3.17 -10.24 6.96
N VAL A 226 2.97 -10.89 8.10
CA VAL A 226 1.64 -11.13 8.68
C VAL A 226 1.56 -10.39 10.01
N ASN A 227 0.96 -9.21 9.98
CA ASN A 227 0.66 -8.43 11.18
C ASN A 227 -0.73 -8.82 11.72
N PRO A 228 -0.81 -9.41 12.93
CA PRO A 228 -2.09 -9.79 13.53
C PRO A 228 -3.03 -8.60 13.80
N GLU A 229 -2.48 -7.42 14.10
CA GLU A 229 -3.24 -6.19 14.33
C GLU A 229 -3.97 -5.79 13.03
N LEU A 230 -3.21 -5.62 11.94
CA LEU A 230 -3.76 -5.31 10.62
C LEU A 230 -4.79 -6.35 10.16
N LEU A 231 -4.48 -7.64 10.29
CA LEU A 231 -5.40 -8.73 9.95
C LEU A 231 -6.72 -8.65 10.74
N SER A 232 -6.65 -8.34 12.03
CA SER A 232 -7.83 -8.20 12.89
C SER A 232 -8.72 -7.05 12.44
N HIS A 233 -8.13 -5.88 12.17
CA HIS A 233 -8.85 -4.71 11.66
C HIS A 233 -9.52 -5.00 10.31
N LEU A 234 -8.77 -5.56 9.36
CA LEU A 234 -9.29 -5.91 8.03
C LEU A 234 -10.37 -6.98 8.10
N SER A 235 -10.21 -8.00 8.95
CA SER A 235 -11.23 -9.06 9.12
C SER A 235 -12.54 -8.51 9.69
N ARG A 236 -12.48 -7.54 10.61
CA ARG A 236 -13.67 -6.86 11.12
C ARG A 236 -14.40 -6.08 10.02
N LEU A 237 -13.66 -5.31 9.21
CA LEU A 237 -14.25 -4.56 8.09
C LEU A 237 -14.77 -5.49 6.99
N GLN A 238 -14.08 -6.60 6.70
CA GLN A 238 -14.54 -7.63 5.78
C GLN A 238 -15.90 -8.20 6.19
N LYS A 239 -16.11 -8.46 7.49
CA LYS A 239 -17.42 -8.91 8.01
C LYS A 239 -18.53 -7.89 7.80
N ALA A 240 -18.19 -6.60 7.67
CA ALA A 240 -19.14 -5.54 7.32
C ALA A 240 -19.39 -5.43 5.81
N GLY A 241 -18.64 -6.15 4.97
CA GLY A 241 -18.76 -6.13 3.50
C GLY A 241 -17.58 -5.51 2.76
N LEU A 242 -16.47 -5.18 3.45
CA LEU A 242 -15.28 -4.66 2.78
C LEU A 242 -14.77 -5.68 1.75
N ALA A 243 -14.58 -5.22 0.52
CA ALA A 243 -14.24 -6.07 -0.62
C ALA A 243 -12.76 -6.01 -0.98
N GLY A 244 -12.05 -4.95 -0.57
CA GLY A 244 -10.63 -4.79 -0.85
C GLY A 244 -9.87 -3.93 0.14
N VAL A 245 -8.56 -3.86 -0.07
CA VAL A 245 -7.62 -2.97 0.61
C VAL A 245 -6.63 -2.42 -0.41
N GLU A 246 -6.28 -1.14 -0.27
CA GLU A 246 -5.20 -0.52 -1.04
C GLU A 246 -3.85 -1.01 -0.50
N ALA A 247 -3.20 -1.86 -1.29
CA ALA A 247 -1.95 -2.50 -0.91
C ALA A 247 -0.73 -1.72 -1.40
N TRP A 248 -0.82 -1.09 -2.57
CA TRP A 248 0.27 -0.29 -3.15
C TRP A 248 -0.13 1.18 -3.16
N HIS A 249 0.42 1.94 -2.21
CA HIS A 249 0.16 3.37 -2.03
C HIS A 249 1.44 4.19 -2.22
N GLY A 250 1.35 5.39 -2.81
CA GLY A 250 2.50 6.20 -3.22
C GLY A 250 3.43 6.58 -2.07
N GLU A 251 2.89 6.76 -0.86
CA GLU A 251 3.64 7.08 0.36
C GLU A 251 3.96 5.86 1.26
N ALA A 252 3.41 4.69 0.94
CA ALA A 252 3.65 3.52 1.77
C ALA A 252 5.05 2.96 1.48
N ALA A 253 5.84 2.73 2.53
CA ALA A 253 7.11 2.05 2.39
C ALA A 253 6.93 0.63 1.82
N PRO A 254 7.87 0.09 1.02
CA PRO A 254 7.68 -1.18 0.33
C PRO A 254 7.36 -2.36 1.26
N ASP A 255 7.90 -2.37 2.47
CA ASP A 255 7.61 -3.36 3.52
C ASP A 255 6.16 -3.30 3.98
N ILE A 256 5.65 -2.09 4.22
CA ILE A 256 4.24 -1.84 4.55
C ILE A 256 3.31 -2.27 3.40
N GLN A 257 3.64 -1.92 2.16
CA GLN A 257 2.84 -2.33 0.99
C GLN A 257 2.68 -3.86 0.94
N ARG A 258 3.77 -4.59 1.25
CA ARG A 258 3.77 -6.05 1.25
C ARG A 258 3.06 -6.66 2.45
N GLU A 259 3.15 -6.04 3.63
CA GLU A 259 2.36 -6.42 4.81
C GLU A 259 0.86 -6.34 4.50
N VAL A 260 0.42 -5.22 3.89
CA VAL A 260 -0.97 -5.02 3.49
C VAL A 260 -1.38 -5.99 2.38
N ALA A 261 -0.53 -6.21 1.38
CA ALA A 261 -0.79 -7.19 0.32
C ALA A 261 -0.96 -8.62 0.86
N ALA A 262 -0.12 -9.02 1.82
CA ALA A 262 -0.20 -10.34 2.46
C ALA A 262 -1.47 -10.48 3.31
N ALA A 263 -1.83 -9.45 4.08
CA ALA A 263 -3.07 -9.44 4.85
C ALA A 263 -4.31 -9.50 3.96
N GLY A 264 -4.34 -8.71 2.88
CA GLY A 264 -5.40 -8.75 1.87
C GLY A 264 -5.51 -10.13 1.21
N ARG A 265 -4.38 -10.76 0.85
CA ARG A 265 -4.36 -12.13 0.31
C ARG A 265 -4.93 -13.15 1.29
N ALA A 266 -4.52 -13.10 2.56
CA ALA A 266 -4.96 -14.04 3.58
C ALA A 266 -6.47 -14.00 3.83
N LEU A 267 -7.07 -12.81 3.68
CA LEU A 267 -8.51 -12.61 3.85
C LEU A 267 -9.29 -12.77 2.53
N GLY A 268 -8.64 -12.96 1.38
CA GLY A 268 -9.32 -13.00 0.08
C GLY A 268 -9.87 -11.64 -0.38
N LEU A 269 -9.29 -10.55 0.10
CA LEU A 269 -9.64 -9.19 -0.30
C LEU A 269 -8.96 -8.82 -1.63
N LEU A 270 -9.64 -8.03 -2.45
CA LEU A 270 -9.03 -7.35 -3.59
C LEU A 270 -7.88 -6.46 -3.09
N ARG A 271 -6.73 -6.50 -3.76
CA ARG A 271 -5.57 -5.66 -3.45
C ARG A 271 -5.46 -4.62 -4.54
N THR A 272 -5.74 -3.36 -4.22
CA THR A 272 -5.72 -2.24 -5.19
C THR A 272 -4.42 -1.45 -5.10
N ALA A 273 -4.16 -0.62 -6.11
CA ALA A 273 -3.01 0.27 -6.16
C ALA A 273 -3.47 1.68 -6.54
N GLY A 274 -3.00 2.68 -5.80
CA GLY A 274 -3.29 4.08 -6.01
C GLY A 274 -2.11 4.94 -5.60
N SER A 275 -1.85 6.02 -6.34
CA SER A 275 -0.78 6.95 -5.97
C SER A 275 -1.20 7.94 -4.90
N ASP A 276 -2.51 8.22 -4.79
CA ASP A 276 -3.05 9.33 -4.02
C ASP A 276 -2.50 10.69 -4.52
N ASP A 277 -2.42 10.83 -5.84
CA ASP A 277 -1.91 12.03 -6.53
C ASP A 277 -2.93 13.18 -6.40
N HIS A 278 -2.44 14.31 -5.88
CA HIS A 278 -3.17 15.58 -5.81
C HIS A 278 -2.50 16.66 -6.70
N GLY A 279 -1.66 16.23 -7.65
CA GLY A 279 -0.81 17.08 -8.45
C GLY A 279 0.08 17.99 -7.60
N GLN A 280 0.01 19.31 -7.84
CA GLN A 280 0.87 20.29 -7.20
C GLN A 280 0.56 20.50 -5.71
N ASN A 281 -0.62 20.08 -5.25
CA ASN A 281 -1.03 20.24 -3.86
C ASN A 281 -0.36 19.20 -2.94
N LYS A 282 0.15 18.09 -3.49
CA LYS A 282 0.85 17.03 -2.76
C LYS A 282 2.03 16.51 -3.58
N ILE A 283 3.22 17.07 -3.31
CA ILE A 283 4.46 16.76 -4.05
C ILE A 283 5.11 15.44 -3.54
N THR A 284 4.63 14.89 -2.43
CA THR A 284 5.14 13.64 -1.84
C THR A 284 4.66 12.39 -2.56
N THR A 285 3.54 12.48 -3.29
CA THR A 285 3.03 11.42 -4.17
C THR A 285 3.21 11.83 -5.62
N THR A 286 3.25 10.85 -6.52
CA THR A 286 3.21 11.09 -7.96
C THR A 286 2.42 9.98 -8.59
N MET A 287 1.53 10.37 -9.51
CA MET A 287 0.72 9.46 -10.31
C MET A 287 1.56 8.30 -10.86
N TYR A 288 1.01 7.10 -10.73
CA TYR A 288 1.67 5.90 -11.26
C TYR A 288 1.71 5.94 -12.79
N THR A 289 2.66 5.20 -13.34
CA THR A 289 2.84 5.00 -14.77
C THR A 289 2.80 3.52 -15.10
N CYS A 290 2.71 3.16 -16.37
CA CYS A 290 2.85 1.77 -16.81
C CYS A 290 4.21 1.14 -16.49
N GLU A 291 5.23 1.97 -16.25
CA GLU A 291 6.56 1.53 -15.86
C GLU A 291 6.70 1.35 -14.34
N THR A 292 5.72 1.84 -13.56
CA THR A 292 5.69 1.67 -12.10
C THR A 292 5.57 0.18 -11.77
N LYS A 293 6.69 -0.45 -11.44
CA LYS A 293 6.75 -1.88 -11.11
C LYS A 293 6.08 -2.15 -9.77
N ARG A 294 5.10 -3.04 -9.78
CA ARG A 294 4.56 -3.72 -8.58
C ARG A 294 5.32 -5.02 -8.40
N THR A 295 6.08 -5.17 -7.31
CA THR A 295 6.79 -6.42 -7.05
C THR A 295 5.88 -7.43 -6.38
N ASP A 296 5.21 -8.26 -7.18
CA ASP A 296 4.46 -9.45 -6.72
C ASP A 296 5.24 -10.75 -6.90
N ARG A 297 6.45 -10.68 -7.49
CA ARG A 297 7.26 -11.86 -7.77
C ARG A 297 7.99 -12.32 -6.51
N GLU A 298 7.55 -13.45 -5.96
CA GLU A 298 8.21 -14.13 -4.84
C GLU A 298 9.04 -15.31 -5.34
N THR A 299 10.28 -15.41 -4.87
CA THR A 299 11.18 -16.55 -5.09
C THR A 299 11.45 -17.22 -3.76
N LEU A 300 11.08 -18.48 -3.62
CA LEU A 300 11.43 -19.30 -2.47
C LEU A 300 12.85 -19.85 -2.64
N VAL A 301 13.67 -19.73 -1.60
CA VAL A 301 15.04 -20.27 -1.53
C VAL A 301 15.14 -21.12 -0.27
N ALA A 302 15.65 -22.34 -0.37
CA ALA A 302 15.98 -23.17 0.78
C ALA A 302 17.47 -22.99 1.10
N ALA A 303 17.79 -22.71 2.37
CA ALA A 303 19.15 -22.49 2.82
C ALA A 303 19.51 -23.39 4.01
N ALA A 304 20.75 -23.88 4.04
CA ALA A 304 21.20 -24.85 5.03
C ALA A 304 21.86 -24.21 6.24
N LEU A 305 21.32 -24.52 7.42
CA LEU A 305 21.93 -24.25 8.71
C LEU A 305 22.82 -25.43 9.11
N ILE A 306 24.05 -25.46 8.61
CA ILE A 306 25.04 -26.51 8.92
C ILE A 306 25.93 -26.02 10.07
N ARG A 307 25.74 -26.63 11.24
CA ARG A 307 26.41 -26.22 12.48
C ARG A 307 27.76 -26.92 12.65
N GLY A 308 28.77 -26.14 13.02
CA GLY A 308 30.08 -26.61 13.50
C GLY A 308 30.37 -26.07 14.90
N ALA A 309 31.62 -26.25 15.34
CA ALA A 309 32.14 -25.64 16.56
C ALA A 309 33.54 -25.08 16.33
N ASP A 310 33.83 -23.90 16.87
CA ASP A 310 35.18 -23.35 16.89
C ASP A 310 36.05 -24.01 17.98
N ARG A 311 37.33 -23.62 18.05
CA ARG A 311 38.27 -24.16 19.05
C ARG A 311 37.87 -23.87 20.51
N SER A 312 36.99 -22.90 20.74
CA SER A 312 36.46 -22.54 22.06
C SER A 312 35.10 -23.18 22.36
N GLY A 313 34.57 -24.00 21.45
CA GLY A 313 33.28 -24.67 21.58
C GLY A 313 32.07 -23.78 21.23
N ARG A 314 32.29 -22.59 20.67
CA ARG A 314 31.20 -21.72 20.22
C ARG A 314 30.61 -22.25 18.92
N SER A 315 29.31 -22.08 18.74
CA SER A 315 28.60 -22.47 17.52
C SER A 315 29.15 -21.71 16.33
N THR A 316 29.47 -22.44 15.26
CA THR A 316 29.78 -21.87 13.95
C THR A 316 28.80 -22.37 12.91
N TRP A 317 28.71 -21.65 11.79
CA TRP A 317 27.83 -21.94 10.68
C TRP A 317 28.65 -21.98 9.39
N LEU A 318 28.38 -22.96 8.52
CA LEU A 318 29.01 -23.05 7.21
C LEU A 318 28.46 -21.94 6.31
N LEU A 319 29.37 -21.15 5.76
CA LEU A 319 29.11 -20.10 4.77
C LEU A 319 29.91 -20.38 3.50
N THR A 320 29.33 -20.06 2.35
CA THR A 320 29.97 -20.17 1.05
C THR A 320 30.04 -18.80 0.38
N ARG A 321 31.08 -18.56 -0.42
CA ARG A 321 31.24 -17.31 -1.18
C ARG A 321 31.04 -17.56 -2.66
N ARG A 322 30.16 -16.78 -3.28
CA ARG A 322 29.87 -16.87 -4.72
C ARG A 322 31.12 -16.61 -5.56
N ILE A 323 31.30 -17.39 -6.62
CA ILE A 323 32.39 -17.18 -7.59
C ILE A 323 32.42 -15.74 -8.12
N PRO A 324 33.61 -15.19 -8.46
CA PRO A 324 33.76 -13.78 -8.85
C PRO A 324 33.11 -13.36 -10.18
N ASN A 325 32.46 -14.27 -10.90
CA ASN A 325 31.87 -14.03 -12.23
C ASN A 325 30.38 -14.42 -12.22
N GLY A 326 29.51 -13.54 -11.72
CA GLY A 326 28.06 -13.80 -11.66
C GLY A 326 27.26 -12.72 -10.91
N LYS A 327 25.93 -12.88 -10.85
CA LYS A 327 25.06 -12.00 -10.06
C LYS A 327 25.40 -12.16 -8.57
N HIS A 328 25.67 -11.05 -7.90
CA HIS A 328 26.11 -11.00 -6.48
C HIS A 328 27.46 -11.69 -6.21
N ALA A 329 28.37 -11.69 -7.19
CA ALA A 329 29.72 -12.22 -7.07
C ALA A 329 30.47 -11.68 -5.83
N GLY A 330 31.18 -12.56 -5.13
CA GLY A 330 31.99 -12.21 -3.96
C GLY A 330 31.21 -12.04 -2.64
N LEU A 331 29.88 -12.09 -2.66
CA LEU A 331 29.08 -12.11 -1.44
C LEU A 331 29.04 -13.52 -0.81
N TRP A 332 28.92 -13.55 0.52
CA TRP A 332 28.79 -14.76 1.32
C TRP A 332 27.32 -15.07 1.62
N GLU A 333 26.97 -16.35 1.65
CA GLU A 333 25.61 -16.82 1.92
C GLU A 333 25.63 -18.18 2.63
N LEU A 334 24.50 -18.59 3.19
CA LEU A 334 24.27 -19.99 3.52
C LEU A 334 24.15 -20.82 2.23
N PRO A 335 24.73 -22.03 2.16
CA PRO A 335 24.60 -22.88 0.97
C PRO A 335 23.14 -23.34 0.78
N GLY A 336 22.72 -23.45 -0.49
CA GLY A 336 21.35 -23.75 -0.88
C GLY A 336 20.88 -22.92 -2.08
N GLY A 337 19.61 -23.09 -2.46
CA GLY A 337 19.12 -22.50 -3.70
C GLY A 337 17.62 -22.50 -3.85
N LYS A 338 17.15 -22.18 -5.07
CA LYS A 338 15.75 -21.90 -5.35
C LYS A 338 14.93 -23.18 -5.35
N LEU A 339 13.70 -23.09 -4.85
CA LEU A 339 12.74 -24.19 -4.99
C LEU A 339 12.25 -24.26 -6.43
N GLU A 340 12.18 -25.48 -6.96
CA GLU A 340 11.49 -25.77 -8.21
C GLU A 340 9.98 -25.94 -8.00
N GLN A 341 9.21 -25.89 -9.08
CA GLN A 341 7.75 -25.95 -9.01
C GLN A 341 7.28 -27.29 -8.42
N GLY A 342 6.55 -27.22 -7.30
CA GLY A 342 6.04 -28.39 -6.59
C GLY A 342 7.06 -29.08 -5.67
N GLU A 343 8.29 -28.56 -5.60
CA GLU A 343 9.36 -29.10 -4.75
C GLU A 343 9.14 -28.70 -3.28
N LYS A 344 9.31 -29.65 -2.35
CA LYS A 344 9.29 -29.33 -0.92
C LYS A 344 10.62 -28.70 -0.50
N PRO A 345 10.65 -27.78 0.49
CA PRO A 345 11.89 -27.10 0.90
C PRO A 345 13.06 -28.03 1.24
N GLY A 346 12.80 -29.14 1.94
CA GLY A 346 13.85 -30.11 2.26
C GLY A 346 14.33 -30.95 1.07
N GLN A 347 13.52 -31.09 0.02
CA GLN A 347 13.97 -31.72 -1.24
C GLN A 347 14.89 -30.78 -2.01
N ALA A 348 14.46 -29.52 -2.16
CA ALA A 348 15.25 -28.45 -2.76
C ALA A 348 16.62 -28.35 -2.09
N LEU A 349 16.66 -28.29 -0.76
CA LEU A 349 17.93 -28.13 -0.06
C LEU A 349 18.89 -29.31 -0.27
N ARG A 350 18.39 -30.56 -0.30
CA ARG A 350 19.26 -31.72 -0.55
C ARG A 350 19.85 -31.69 -1.96
N ARG A 351 19.02 -31.33 -2.95
CA ARG A 351 19.45 -31.19 -4.34
C ARG A 351 20.53 -30.11 -4.47
N GLU A 352 20.27 -28.92 -3.93
CA GLU A 352 21.20 -27.79 -3.98
C GLU A 352 22.51 -28.11 -3.25
N LEU A 353 22.48 -28.69 -2.04
CA LEU A 353 23.71 -29.09 -1.35
C LEU A 353 24.53 -30.14 -2.13
N PHE A 354 23.86 -31.04 -2.85
CA PHE A 354 24.56 -31.99 -3.71
C PHE A 354 25.17 -31.31 -4.94
N GLU A 355 24.42 -30.41 -5.59
CA GLU A 355 24.86 -29.69 -6.79
C GLU A 355 26.00 -28.68 -6.50
N GLU A 356 25.90 -27.96 -5.38
CA GLU A 356 26.81 -26.88 -5.02
C GLU A 356 28.07 -27.35 -4.29
N LEU A 357 27.93 -28.42 -3.48
CA LEU A 357 28.95 -28.89 -2.55
C LEU A 357 29.34 -30.36 -2.72
N ALA A 358 28.69 -31.13 -3.61
CA ALA A 358 28.93 -32.56 -3.81
C ALA A 358 28.83 -33.42 -2.55
N VAL A 359 27.93 -33.07 -1.62
CA VAL A 359 27.73 -33.79 -0.34
C VAL A 359 26.33 -34.39 -0.23
N GLU A 360 26.25 -35.54 0.44
CA GLU A 360 24.98 -36.06 0.93
C GLU A 360 24.58 -35.31 2.21
N SER A 361 23.28 -35.07 2.39
CA SER A 361 22.77 -34.32 3.53
C SER A 361 21.51 -34.89 4.16
N GLU A 362 21.43 -34.82 5.49
CA GLU A 362 20.18 -35.03 6.23
C GLU A 362 19.61 -33.66 6.60
N VAL A 363 18.40 -33.37 6.09
CA VAL A 363 17.75 -32.07 6.20
C VAL A 363 16.54 -32.17 7.12
N GLY A 364 16.51 -31.33 8.16
CA GLY A 364 15.41 -31.20 9.10
C GLY A 364 14.28 -30.27 8.62
N PRO A 365 13.31 -29.95 9.48
CA PRO A 365 12.20 -29.05 9.14
C PRO A 365 12.67 -27.59 9.06
N VAL A 366 11.89 -26.74 8.38
CA VAL A 366 12.14 -25.29 8.34
C VAL A 366 12.16 -24.73 9.77
N ARG A 367 13.24 -24.04 10.12
CA ARG A 367 13.46 -23.44 11.44
C ARG A 367 13.29 -21.93 11.45
N HIS A 368 13.75 -21.27 10.39
CA HIS A 368 13.58 -19.83 10.21
C HIS A 368 13.05 -19.54 8.81
N VAL A 369 12.25 -18.49 8.71
CA VAL A 369 11.77 -17.95 7.44
C VAL A 369 12.10 -16.47 7.45
N LEU A 370 12.93 -16.06 6.50
CA LEU A 370 13.36 -14.68 6.32
C LEU A 370 12.95 -14.24 4.94
N SER A 371 12.90 -12.93 4.72
CA SER A 371 12.69 -12.39 3.39
C SER A 371 13.58 -11.19 3.16
N PHE A 372 14.09 -11.06 1.94
CA PHE A 372 14.76 -9.85 1.49
C PHE A 372 14.20 -9.41 0.13
N ASP A 373 14.00 -8.11 0.00
CA ASP A 373 13.34 -7.52 -1.15
C ASP A 373 14.38 -6.86 -2.07
N TYR A 374 14.49 -7.39 -3.29
CA TYR A 374 15.22 -6.78 -4.39
C TYR A 374 14.26 -5.91 -5.22
N PRO A 375 14.74 -4.92 -6.00
CA PRO A 375 13.89 -4.06 -6.83
C PRO A 375 12.95 -4.79 -7.80
N ASP A 376 13.27 -6.03 -8.18
CA ASP A 376 12.56 -6.82 -9.18
C ASP A 376 11.86 -8.08 -8.62
N GLN A 377 12.15 -8.46 -7.37
CA GLN A 377 11.60 -9.67 -6.75
C GLN A 377 11.82 -9.69 -5.23
N ARG A 378 10.97 -10.43 -4.53
CA ARG A 378 11.19 -10.84 -3.15
C ARG A 378 11.85 -12.21 -3.10
N VAL A 379 12.90 -12.36 -2.30
CA VAL A 379 13.48 -13.67 -1.96
C VAL A 379 13.01 -14.05 -0.55
N ILE A 380 12.37 -15.21 -0.42
CA ILE A 380 11.98 -15.79 0.87
C ILE A 380 12.95 -16.94 1.16
N LEU A 381 13.78 -16.76 2.18
CA LEU A 381 14.78 -17.70 2.63
C LEU A 381 14.19 -18.63 3.70
N LEU A 382 14.04 -19.90 3.37
CA LEU A 382 13.61 -20.97 4.25
C LEU A 382 14.87 -21.65 4.81
N CYS A 383 15.22 -21.36 6.07
CA CYS A 383 16.43 -21.90 6.69
C CYS A 383 16.11 -23.23 7.37
N LEU A 384 16.78 -24.31 6.96
CA LEU A 384 16.60 -25.66 7.49
C LEU A 384 17.91 -26.16 8.13
N PRO A 385 17.88 -26.77 9.32
CA PRO A 385 19.05 -27.43 9.88
C PRO A 385 19.43 -28.61 9.01
N ALA A 386 20.72 -28.73 8.70
CA ALA A 386 21.25 -29.81 7.88
C ALA A 386 22.55 -30.36 8.45
N THR A 387 22.75 -31.66 8.31
CA THR A 387 24.05 -32.30 8.49
C THR A 387 24.55 -32.78 7.14
N ILE A 388 25.86 -32.71 6.93
CA ILE A 388 26.51 -33.12 5.68
C ILE A 388 27.42 -34.32 5.94
N LYS A 389 27.54 -35.22 4.96
CA LYS A 389 28.43 -36.39 4.98
C LYS A 389 29.47 -36.24 3.87
N GLY A 390 30.74 -36.44 4.21
CA GLY A 390 31.87 -36.25 3.30
C GLY A 390 32.48 -34.84 3.38
N GLU A 391 33.54 -34.61 2.60
CA GLU A 391 34.18 -33.30 2.47
C GLU A 391 33.56 -32.52 1.30
N PRO A 392 33.07 -31.29 1.52
CA PRO A 392 32.50 -30.47 0.46
C PRO A 392 33.47 -30.16 -0.69
N GLN A 393 32.97 -30.20 -1.92
CA GLN A 393 33.66 -29.76 -3.12
C GLN A 393 32.85 -28.67 -3.80
N LEU A 394 33.42 -27.47 -3.89
CA LEU A 394 32.71 -26.28 -4.37
C LEU A 394 32.60 -26.26 -5.91
N SER A 395 31.38 -26.13 -6.43
CA SER A 395 31.13 -26.04 -7.88
C SER A 395 30.77 -24.61 -8.35
N VAL A 396 29.95 -23.90 -7.57
CA VAL A 396 29.48 -22.52 -7.85
C VAL A 396 30.01 -21.49 -6.85
N HIS A 397 30.80 -21.94 -5.89
CA HIS A 397 31.42 -21.15 -4.84
C HIS A 397 32.96 -21.21 -4.96
N ASP A 398 33.67 -20.15 -4.59
CA ASP A 398 35.14 -20.13 -4.62
C ASP A 398 35.79 -20.31 -3.24
N ARG A 399 34.98 -20.23 -2.18
CA ARG A 399 35.45 -20.34 -0.79
C ARG A 399 34.34 -20.82 0.13
N MET A 400 34.73 -21.57 1.17
CA MET A 400 33.83 -21.96 2.26
C MET A 400 34.52 -21.75 3.61
N GLU A 401 33.78 -21.28 4.60
CA GLU A 401 34.29 -21.07 5.96
C GLU A 401 33.21 -21.35 7.01
N TYR A 402 33.62 -21.91 8.15
CA TYR A 402 32.80 -21.95 9.36
C TYR A 402 33.04 -20.69 10.18
N LYS A 403 32.00 -19.90 10.44
CA LYS A 403 32.07 -18.66 11.21
C LYS A 403 31.08 -18.63 12.36
N THR A 404 31.43 -17.96 13.45
CA THR A 404 30.40 -17.58 14.44
C THR A 404 29.43 -16.57 13.82
N ALA A 405 28.25 -16.37 14.41
CA ALA A 405 27.31 -15.35 13.93
C ALA A 405 27.95 -13.94 13.91
N GLU A 406 28.73 -13.61 14.94
CA GLU A 406 29.46 -12.33 15.04
C GLU A 406 30.52 -12.16 13.95
N GLU A 407 31.20 -13.23 13.57
CA GLU A 407 32.18 -13.20 12.48
C GLU A 407 31.51 -13.15 11.11
N ALA A 408 30.40 -13.86 10.93
CA ALA A 408 29.60 -13.86 9.70
C ALA A 408 29.15 -12.43 9.35
N LEU A 409 28.68 -11.66 10.33
CA LEU A 409 28.23 -10.28 10.15
C LEU A 409 29.34 -9.29 9.76
N ARG A 410 30.61 -9.71 9.81
CA ARG A 410 31.75 -8.93 9.30
C ARG A 410 32.10 -9.26 7.85
N LEU A 411 31.46 -10.28 7.27
CA LEU A 411 31.61 -10.64 5.86
C LEU A 411 30.60 -9.86 5.01
N PRO A 412 30.89 -9.66 3.71
CA PRO A 412 29.92 -9.10 2.78
C PRO A 412 28.83 -10.15 2.49
N LEU A 413 27.85 -10.27 3.37
CA LEU A 413 26.76 -11.25 3.26
C LEU A 413 25.74 -10.83 2.21
N LEU A 414 25.02 -11.81 1.66
CA LEU A 414 23.75 -11.53 1.02
C LEU A 414 22.77 -10.93 2.04
N PRO A 415 21.89 -10.01 1.61
CA PRO A 415 21.11 -9.25 2.57
C PRO A 415 20.10 -10.07 3.40
N ALA A 416 19.56 -11.18 2.87
CA ALA A 416 18.68 -12.07 3.63
C ALA A 416 19.43 -12.81 4.76
N ASP A 417 20.66 -13.23 4.48
CA ASP A 417 21.54 -13.91 5.42
C ASP A 417 21.99 -12.98 6.55
N TYR A 418 22.18 -11.68 6.28
CA TYR A 418 22.51 -10.71 7.32
C TYR A 418 21.47 -10.71 8.46
N ALA A 419 20.18 -10.68 8.11
CA ALA A 419 19.09 -10.70 9.09
C ALA A 419 19.09 -12.00 9.92
N LEU A 420 19.43 -13.13 9.31
CA LEU A 420 19.57 -14.40 10.03
C LEU A 420 20.67 -14.34 11.08
N PHE A 421 21.86 -13.85 10.72
CA PHE A 421 23.00 -13.87 11.63
C PHE A 421 22.88 -12.84 12.77
N GLU A 422 22.12 -11.76 12.60
CA GLU A 422 21.74 -10.92 13.74
C GLU A 422 20.85 -11.70 14.72
N MET A 423 19.93 -12.55 14.25
CA MET A 423 19.10 -13.39 15.12
C MET A 423 19.88 -14.52 15.81
N LEU A 424 20.95 -15.02 15.19
CA LEU A 424 21.76 -16.13 15.71
C LEU A 424 22.90 -15.69 16.63
N LYS A 425 23.04 -14.38 16.91
CA LYS A 425 23.97 -13.84 17.91
C LYS A 425 23.53 -14.12 19.35
N ASP A 426 22.22 -14.16 19.57
CA ASP A 426 21.56 -14.47 20.86
C ASP A 426 21.45 -15.99 21.06
#